data_AF-A0AAW7GEY6-F1
#
_entry.id   AF-A0AAW7GEY6-F1
#
_cell.length_a   1.000
_cell.length_b   1.000
_cell.length_c   1.000
_cell.angle_alpha   90.00
_cell.angle_beta   90.00
_cell.angle_gamma   90.00
#
_symmetry.space_group_name_H-M   'P 1'
#
loop_
_entity.id
_entity.type
_entity.pdbx_description
1 polymer ?
#
loop_
_entity_poly.entity_id
_entity_poly.type
_entity_poly.pdbx_seq_one_letter_code
_entity_poly.pdbx_strand_id
1 'polypeptide(L)'
;MKALGVFTVFISLLLVIAGVRLTLESSKREAAETALGEANQKLKQTGDVLAEVRALRNDVNEVAAGLKTLDQKRSDTGEKRRENIKTELAGDKCAAVPVPDRVADSLYQRAAEVGAGDYSGTFTGKPDGKN
;
A
#
# COMPACT_ATOMS: atom_id res chain seq x y z
N MET A 1 -58.64 -46.28 -42.06
CA MET A 1 -58.12 -46.58 -40.71
C MET A 1 -56.60 -46.71 -40.62
N LYS A 2 -55.88 -47.20 -41.64
CA LYS A 2 -54.40 -47.30 -41.61
C LYS A 2 -53.64 -45.95 -41.58
N ALA A 3 -54.13 -44.93 -42.28
CA ALA A 3 -53.45 -43.62 -42.35
C ALA A 3 -53.46 -42.85 -41.02
N LEU A 4 -54.54 -42.92 -40.24
CA LEU A 4 -54.66 -42.25 -38.94
C LEU A 4 -53.64 -42.75 -37.91
N GLY A 5 -53.38 -44.07 -37.88
CA GLY A 5 -52.36 -44.65 -36.99
C GLY A 5 -50.92 -44.27 -37.36
N VAL A 6 -50.66 -43.96 -38.64
CA VAL A 6 -49.34 -43.50 -39.09
C VAL A 6 -49.11 -42.05 -38.64
N PHE A 7 -50.11 -41.17 -38.80
CA PHE A 7 -50.01 -39.79 -38.34
C PHE A 7 -49.83 -39.66 -36.83
N THR A 8 -50.52 -40.48 -36.03
CA THR A 8 -50.34 -40.44 -34.56
C THR A 8 -48.93 -40.86 -34.14
N VAL A 9 -48.34 -41.85 -34.81
CA VAL A 9 -46.94 -42.27 -34.57
C VAL A 9 -45.97 -41.13 -34.93
N PHE A 10 -46.15 -40.48 -36.08
CA PHE A 10 -45.30 -39.33 -36.46
C PHE A 10 -45.43 -38.15 -35.49
N ILE A 11 -46.64 -37.82 -35.05
CA ILE A 11 -46.87 -36.74 -34.07
C ILE A 11 -46.22 -37.08 -32.72
N SER A 12 -46.35 -38.33 -32.26
CA SER A 12 -45.71 -38.76 -31.01
C SER A 12 -44.18 -38.68 -31.08
N LEU A 13 -43.58 -39.03 -32.22
CA LEU A 13 -42.14 -38.95 -32.43
C LEU A 13 -41.65 -37.49 -32.43
N LEU A 14 -42.39 -36.58 -33.06
CA LEU A 14 -42.07 -35.15 -33.06
C LEU A 14 -42.14 -34.53 -31.66
N LEU A 15 -43.12 -34.93 -30.84
CA LEU A 15 -43.24 -34.48 -29.45
C LEU A 15 -42.05 -34.90 -28.59
N VAL A 16 -41.55 -36.13 -28.76
CA VAL A 16 -40.36 -36.61 -28.03
C VAL A 16 -39.12 -35.82 -28.43
N ILE A 17 -38.93 -35.56 -29.73
CA ILE A 17 -37.80 -34.76 -30.23
C ILE A 17 -37.88 -33.34 -29.69
N ALA A 18 -39.05 -32.71 -29.73
CA ALA A 18 -39.27 -31.36 -29.21
C ALA A 18 -39.00 -31.30 -27.69
N GLY A 19 -39.46 -32.30 -26.92
CA GLY A 19 -39.21 -32.38 -25.48
C GLY A 19 -37.73 -32.50 -25.13
N VAL A 20 -36.98 -33.35 -25.85
CA VAL A 20 -35.52 -33.50 -25.65
C VAL A 20 -34.76 -32.24 -26.03
N ARG A 21 -35.19 -31.52 -27.08
CA ARG A 21 -34.59 -30.24 -27.45
C ARG A 21 -34.87 -29.16 -26.40
N LEU A 22 -36.10 -29.10 -25.90
CA LEU A 22 -36.50 -28.14 -24.87
C LEU A 22 -35.70 -28.31 -23.58
N THR A 23 -35.49 -29.56 -23.14
CA THR A 23 -34.73 -29.86 -21.91
C THR A 23 -33.24 -29.59 -22.06
N LEU A 24 -32.67 -29.82 -23.25
CA LEU A 24 -31.28 -29.45 -23.55
C LEU A 24 -31.10 -27.93 -23.68
N GLU A 25 -32.08 -27.22 -24.21
CA GLU A 25 -32.04 -25.76 -24.28
C GLU A 25 -32.19 -25.12 -22.91
N SER A 26 -33.10 -25.64 -22.06
CA SER A 26 -33.25 -25.16 -20.70
C SER A 26 -32.00 -25.43 -19.87
N SER A 27 -31.40 -26.62 -19.96
CA SER A 27 -30.16 -26.94 -19.24
C SER A 27 -28.98 -26.07 -19.67
N LYS A 28 -28.91 -25.72 -20.97
CA LYS A 28 -27.88 -24.80 -21.48
C LYS A 28 -28.08 -23.37 -20.97
N ARG A 29 -29.33 -22.91 -20.87
CA ARG A 29 -29.65 -21.60 -20.30
C ARG A 29 -29.31 -21.54 -18.81
N GLU A 30 -29.68 -22.56 -18.05
CA GLU A 30 -29.33 -22.65 -16.62
C GLU A 30 -27.80 -22.69 -16.41
N ALA A 31 -27.07 -23.44 -17.25
CA ALA A 31 -25.60 -23.46 -17.22
C ALA A 31 -25.00 -22.09 -17.58
N ALA A 32 -25.59 -21.36 -18.53
CA ALA A 32 -25.14 -20.02 -18.90
C ALA A 32 -25.42 -18.99 -17.80
N GLU A 33 -26.61 -19.03 -17.18
CA GLU A 33 -26.98 -18.13 -16.09
C GLU A 33 -26.13 -18.36 -14.84
N THR A 34 -25.87 -19.62 -14.49
CA THR A 34 -24.97 -19.97 -13.37
C THR A 34 -23.53 -19.52 -13.64
N ALA A 35 -23.00 -19.75 -14.85
CA ALA A 35 -21.67 -19.27 -15.23
C ALA A 35 -21.56 -17.74 -15.20
N LEU A 36 -22.60 -17.01 -15.63
CA LEU A 36 -22.66 -15.55 -15.52
C LEU A 36 -22.74 -15.09 -14.06
N GLY A 37 -23.49 -15.79 -13.21
CA GLY A 37 -23.55 -15.53 -11.78
C GLY A 37 -22.19 -15.68 -11.09
N GLU A 38 -21.49 -16.78 -11.38
CA GLU A 38 -20.15 -17.05 -10.84
C GLU A 38 -19.12 -16.03 -11.34
N ALA A 39 -19.16 -15.68 -12.63
CA ALA A 39 -18.28 -14.66 -13.21
C ALA A 39 -18.53 -13.28 -12.56
N ASN A 40 -19.78 -12.89 -12.37
CA ASN A 40 -20.13 -11.64 -11.69
C ASN A 40 -19.68 -11.63 -10.22
N GLN A 41 -19.80 -12.76 -9.52
CA GLN A 41 -19.32 -12.89 -8.14
C GLN A 41 -17.80 -12.74 -8.06
N LYS A 42 -17.04 -13.38 -8.96
CA LYS A 42 -15.58 -13.22 -9.05
C LYS A 42 -15.17 -11.79 -9.39
N LEU A 43 -15.88 -11.12 -10.30
CA LEU A 43 -15.64 -9.71 -10.63
C LEU A 43 -15.91 -8.80 -9.43
N LYS A 44 -16.97 -9.03 -8.67
CA LYS A 44 -17.25 -8.28 -7.42
C LYS A 44 -16.15 -8.48 -6.39
N GLN A 45 -15.74 -9.72 -6.14
CA GLN A 45 -14.63 -10.02 -5.22
C GLN A 45 -13.32 -9.36 -5.65
N THR A 46 -13.00 -9.41 -6.94
CA THR A 46 -11.78 -8.77 -7.48
C THR A 46 -11.87 -7.24 -7.39
N GLY A 47 -13.05 -6.67 -7.65
CA GLY A 47 -13.29 -5.24 -7.53
C GLY A 47 -13.16 -4.72 -6.10
N ASP A 48 -13.64 -5.49 -5.12
CA ASP A 48 -13.55 -5.16 -3.70
C ASP A 48 -12.10 -5.18 -3.21
N VAL A 49 -11.35 -6.24 -3.55
CA VAL A 49 -9.90 -6.33 -3.27
C VAL A 49 -9.13 -5.19 -3.94
N LEU A 50 -9.47 -4.81 -5.18
CA LEU A 50 -8.81 -3.71 -5.87
C LEU A 50 -9.14 -2.34 -5.24
N ALA A 51 -10.34 -2.18 -4.67
CA ALA A 51 -10.71 -1.00 -3.92
C ALA A 51 -9.92 -0.90 -2.61
N GLU A 52 -9.78 -2.00 -1.88
CA GLU A 52 -8.98 -2.08 -0.65
C GLU A 52 -7.49 -1.81 -0.93
N VAL A 53 -6.92 -2.39 -1.99
CA VAL A 53 -5.52 -2.11 -2.41
C VAL A 53 -5.34 -0.64 -2.78
N ARG A 54 -6.33 -0.01 -3.42
CA ARG A 54 -6.27 1.42 -3.75
C ARG A 54 -6.35 2.29 -2.49
N ALA A 55 -7.18 1.93 -1.52
CA ALA A 55 -7.25 2.62 -0.22
C ALA A 55 -5.90 2.51 0.52
N LEU A 56 -5.35 1.29 0.61
CA LEU A 56 -4.05 1.06 1.25
C LEU A 56 -2.91 1.84 0.58
N ARG A 57 -2.94 1.98 -0.76
CA ARG A 57 -1.95 2.80 -1.48
C ARG A 57 -2.07 4.29 -1.12
N ASN A 58 -3.29 4.78 -0.94
CA ASN A 58 -3.50 6.17 -0.52
C ASN A 58 -2.98 6.40 0.90
N ASP A 59 -3.26 5.48 1.82
CA ASP A 59 -2.77 5.55 3.21
C ASP A 59 -1.24 5.56 3.27
N VAL A 60 -0.58 4.69 2.48
CA VAL A 60 0.90 4.67 2.38
C VAL A 60 1.44 5.98 1.81
N ASN A 61 0.80 6.56 0.80
CA ASN A 61 1.21 7.84 0.24
C ASN A 61 1.06 8.98 1.25
N GLU A 62 0.00 8.97 2.07
CA GLU A 62 -0.20 9.95 3.14
C GLU A 62 0.87 9.82 4.22
N VAL A 63 1.18 8.60 4.67
CA VAL A 63 2.27 8.36 5.63
C VAL A 63 3.60 8.83 5.07
N ALA A 64 3.90 8.54 3.80
CA ALA A 64 5.13 8.99 3.15
C ALA A 64 5.22 10.53 3.08
N ALA A 65 4.10 11.20 2.75
CA ALA A 65 4.03 12.66 2.76
C ALA A 65 4.23 13.22 4.19
N GLY A 66 3.60 12.61 5.19
CA GLY A 66 3.77 12.96 6.60
C GLY A 66 5.23 12.86 7.06
N LEU A 67 5.90 11.75 6.74
CA LEU A 67 7.32 11.56 7.05
C LEU A 67 8.20 12.62 6.41
N LYS A 68 7.96 12.96 5.14
CA LYS A 68 8.70 14.04 4.46
C LYS A 68 8.52 15.39 5.14
N THR A 69 7.30 15.72 5.55
CA THR A 69 7.03 16.98 6.27
C THR A 69 7.69 17.01 7.65
N LEU A 70 7.74 15.87 8.34
CA LEU A 70 8.37 15.76 9.65
C LEU A 70 9.89 15.92 9.55
N ASP A 71 10.51 15.31 8.54
CA ASP A 71 11.94 15.43 8.28
C ASP A 71 12.32 16.88 7.93
N GLN A 72 11.53 17.52 7.07
CA GLN A 72 11.69 18.94 6.75
C GLN A 72 11.59 19.80 8.02
N LYS A 73 10.56 19.58 8.85
CA LYS A 73 10.36 20.32 10.10
C LYS A 73 11.52 20.11 11.08
N ARG A 74 12.09 18.90 11.14
CA ARG A 74 13.27 18.58 11.95
C ARG A 74 14.48 19.35 11.45
N SER A 75 14.71 19.39 10.15
CA SER A 75 15.79 20.16 9.53
C SER A 75 15.65 21.66 9.83
N ASP A 76 14.47 22.24 9.59
CA ASP A 76 14.21 23.66 9.82
C ASP A 76 14.36 24.05 11.30
N THR A 77 13.91 23.18 12.21
CA THR A 77 14.10 23.38 13.65
C THR A 77 15.57 23.26 14.05
N GLY A 78 16.30 22.33 13.45
CA GLY A 78 17.75 22.18 13.62
C GLY A 78 18.51 23.43 13.18
N GLU A 79 18.18 23.98 12.01
CA GLU A 79 18.83 25.18 11.49
C GLU A 79 18.50 26.41 12.36
N LYS A 80 17.25 26.57 12.79
CA LYS A 80 16.89 27.63 13.74
C LYS A 80 17.67 27.55 15.05
N ARG A 81 17.86 26.33 15.59
CA ARG A 81 18.69 26.13 16.80
C ARG A 81 20.14 26.49 16.53
N ARG A 82 20.69 26.09 15.38
CA ARG A 82 22.06 26.38 14.97
C ARG A 82 22.30 27.89 14.88
N GLU A 83 21.42 28.62 14.21
CA GLU A 83 21.54 30.08 14.07
C GLU A 83 21.31 30.80 15.41
N ASN A 84 20.43 30.29 16.29
CA ASN A 84 20.29 30.86 17.63
C ASN A 84 21.57 30.73 18.45
N ILE A 85 22.17 29.53 18.49
CA ILE A 85 23.44 29.29 19.19
C ILE A 85 24.55 30.17 18.62
N LYS A 86 24.65 30.26 17.29
CA LYS A 86 25.63 31.12 16.62
C LYS A 86 25.45 32.59 17.01
N THR A 87 24.21 33.06 17.09
CA THR A 87 23.90 34.43 17.50
C THR A 87 24.28 34.68 18.97
N GLU A 88 23.96 33.75 19.87
CA GLU A 88 24.35 33.82 21.29
C GLU A 88 25.86 33.81 21.48
N LEU A 89 26.60 33.03 20.67
CA LEU A 89 28.06 32.94 20.72
C LEU A 89 28.79 34.11 20.04
N ALA A 90 28.11 34.89 19.18
CA ALA A 90 28.76 35.93 18.36
C ALA A 90 29.43 37.05 19.20
N GLY A 91 28.99 37.26 20.44
CA GLY A 91 29.57 38.25 21.35
C GLY A 91 30.68 37.70 22.27
N ASP A 92 30.89 36.38 22.30
CA ASP A 92 31.82 35.74 23.23
C ASP A 92 33.20 35.52 22.56
N LYS A 93 34.22 36.20 23.10
CA LYS A 93 35.60 36.10 22.61
C LYS A 93 36.21 34.70 22.79
N CYS A 94 35.76 33.94 23.79
CA CYS A 94 36.20 32.57 24.03
C CYS A 94 35.52 31.57 23.09
N ALA A 95 34.32 31.88 22.59
CA ALA A 95 33.58 31.04 21.64
C ALA A 95 34.01 31.24 20.18
N ALA A 96 34.72 32.32 19.87
CA ALA A 96 35.29 32.58 18.54
C ALA A 96 36.53 31.73 18.22
N VAL A 97 37.04 30.97 19.19
CA VAL A 97 38.21 30.11 19.00
C VAL A 97 37.79 28.86 18.21
N PRO A 98 38.44 28.54 17.08
CA PRO A 98 38.12 27.35 16.31
C PRO A 98 38.39 26.09 17.14
N VAL A 99 37.49 25.12 17.02
CA VAL A 99 37.63 23.80 17.64
C VAL A 99 38.82 23.08 16.98
N PRO A 100 39.72 22.44 17.75
CA PRO A 100 40.83 21.67 17.17
C PRO A 100 40.34 20.58 16.23
N ASP A 101 41.02 20.38 15.10
CA ASP A 101 40.59 19.48 14.02
C ASP A 101 40.25 18.07 14.50
N ARG A 102 41.06 17.49 15.40
CA ARG A 102 40.81 16.16 15.97
C ARG A 102 39.47 16.04 16.69
N VAL A 103 39.04 17.12 17.36
CA VAL A 103 37.76 17.16 18.06
C VAL A 103 36.63 17.35 17.05
N ALA A 104 36.80 18.24 16.06
CA ALA A 104 35.84 18.40 14.97
C ALA A 104 35.59 17.09 14.22
N ASP A 105 36.66 16.38 13.85
CA ASP A 105 36.59 15.08 13.18
C ASP A 105 35.84 14.04 14.03
N SER A 106 36.10 14.00 15.35
CA SER A 106 35.38 13.09 16.26
C SER A 106 33.88 13.41 16.35
N LEU A 107 33.50 14.70 16.28
CA LEU A 107 32.10 15.12 16.26
C LEU A 107 31.42 14.75 14.94
N TYR A 108 32.11 14.89 13.81
CA TYR A 108 31.60 14.46 12.50
C TYR A 108 31.45 12.94 12.43
N GLN A 109 32.43 12.19 12.91
CA GLN A 109 32.35 10.74 13.00
C GLN A 109 31.15 10.32 13.85
N ARG A 110 30.97 10.94 15.02
CA ARG A 110 29.85 10.68 15.91
C ARG A 110 28.50 11.04 15.26
N ALA A 111 28.43 12.14 14.52
CA ALA A 111 27.24 12.51 13.79
C ALA A 111 26.90 11.49 12.69
N ALA A 112 27.90 10.96 11.99
CA ALA A 112 27.74 9.91 11.00
C ALA A 112 27.27 8.58 11.63
N GLU A 113 27.84 8.20 12.78
CA GLU A 113 27.41 7.02 13.55
C GLU A 113 25.97 7.15 14.04
N VAL A 114 25.58 8.33 14.52
CA VAL A 114 24.20 8.62 14.94
C VAL A 114 23.25 8.62 13.75
N GLY A 115 23.66 9.14 12.60
CA GLY A 115 22.85 9.15 11.37
C GLY A 115 22.67 7.78 10.73
N ALA A 116 23.64 6.87 10.92
CA ALA A 116 23.57 5.49 10.42
C ALA A 116 22.77 4.54 11.33
N GLY A 117 22.46 4.95 12.57
CA GLY A 117 21.74 4.13 13.54
C GLY A 117 20.23 4.32 13.51
N ASP A 118 19.48 3.22 13.55
CA ASP A 118 18.02 3.15 13.53
C ASP A 118 17.40 3.48 14.92
N TYR A 119 17.85 4.56 15.56
CA TYR A 119 17.53 4.85 16.97
C TYR A 119 16.37 5.85 17.12
N SER A 120 15.19 5.31 17.42
CA SER A 120 13.96 6.02 17.76
C SER A 120 13.93 6.64 19.17
N GLY A 121 15.08 6.89 19.81
CA GLY A 121 15.12 7.20 21.24
C GLY A 121 16.15 8.27 21.60
N THR A 122 15.70 9.24 22.39
CA THR A 122 16.49 10.28 23.04
C THR A 122 17.91 9.82 23.40
N PHE A 123 18.90 10.46 22.79
CA PHE A 123 20.30 10.26 23.10
C PHE A 123 20.57 10.76 24.54
N THR A 124 20.61 9.84 25.50
CA THR A 124 21.29 10.09 26.78
C THR A 124 22.77 10.03 26.49
N GLY A 125 23.44 11.19 26.57
CA GLY A 125 24.87 11.32 26.34
C GLY A 125 25.64 10.26 27.11
N LYS A 126 26.36 9.37 26.41
CA LYS A 126 27.43 8.61 27.06
C LYS A 126 28.50 9.63 27.43
N PRO A 127 28.78 9.85 28.73
CA PRO A 127 29.77 10.82 29.13
C PRO A 127 31.13 10.43 28.55
N ASP A 128 31.89 11.42 28.09
CA ASP A 128 33.27 11.21 27.65
C ASP A 128 34.09 10.72 28.84
N GLY A 129 34.32 9.41 28.86
CA GLY A 129 35.15 8.75 29.86
C GLY A 129 36.62 8.96 29.54
N LYS A 130 37.14 10.16 29.80
CA LYS A 130 38.59 10.39 29.95
C LYS A 130 38.84 11.46 31.01
N ASN A 131 39.11 10.99 32.22
CA ASN A 131 40.14 11.60 33.09
C ASN A 131 41.51 11.15 32.58
#